data_AF-A0A843JLV2-F1
#
_entry.id   AF-A0A843JLV2-F1
#
_cell.length_a   1.000
_cell.length_b   1.000
_cell.length_c   1.000
_cell.angle_alpha   90.00
_cell.angle_beta   90.00
_cell.angle_gamma   90.00
#
_symmetry.space_group_name_H-M   'P 1'
#
loop_
_entity.id
_entity.type
_entity.pdbx_description
1 polymer ?
#
loop_
_entity_poly.entity_id
_entity_poly.type
_entity_poly.pdbx_seq_one_letter_code
_entity_poly.pdbx_strand_id
1 'polypeptide(L)'
;EDNDMFARGIIFSALPETQAIYGFLIAILLLVFSGLLGGGEGLSTTAGIVAIGVGASIGFAGLGSGMGQGMAAASSVGAIVEDTDMFARGIIFSALPETQAIYGFLIAILLMVFGGILG
;
A
#
# COMPACT_ATOMS: atom_id res chain seq x y z
N GLU A 1 3.32 24.44 22.22
CA GLU A 1 3.55 23.39 21.22
C GLU A 1 5.00 23.43 20.79
N ASP A 2 5.65 22.28 20.75
CA ASP A 2 7.00 22.16 20.23
C ASP A 2 6.91 21.86 18.73
N ASN A 3 7.41 22.77 17.89
CA ASN A 3 7.37 22.64 16.43
C ASN A 3 8.11 21.36 15.96
N ASP A 4 9.08 20.86 16.72
CA ASP A 4 9.80 19.63 16.38
C ASP A 4 8.89 18.40 16.50
N MET A 5 8.03 18.37 17.53
CA MET A 5 7.06 17.28 17.71
C MET A 5 5.99 17.26 16.62
N PHE A 6 5.56 18.43 16.16
CA PHE A 6 4.65 18.54 15.01
C PHE A 6 5.29 18.00 13.74
N ALA A 7 6.54 18.39 13.44
CA ALA A 7 7.28 17.90 12.29
C ALA A 7 7.47 16.37 12.34
N ARG A 8 7.83 15.82 13.51
CA ARG A 8 7.92 14.37 13.73
C ARG A 8 6.57 13.67 13.54
N GLY A 9 5.48 14.27 14.02
CA GLY A 9 4.12 13.76 13.85
C GLY A 9 3.69 13.66 12.39
N ILE A 10 4.04 14.65 11.56
CA ILE A 10 3.76 14.61 10.11
C ILE A 10 4.40 13.39 9.44
N ILE A 11 5.62 13.04 9.83
CA ILE A 11 6.32 11.87 9.27
C ILE A 11 5.50 10.59 9.52
N PHE A 12 4.97 10.42 10.72
CA PHE A 12 4.12 9.27 11.06
C PHE A 12 2.80 9.22 10.29
N SER A 13 2.23 10.38 9.91
CA SER A 13 1.06 10.44 9.05
C SER A 13 1.35 10.19 7.56
N ALA A 14 2.59 10.39 7.13
CA ALA A 14 3.01 10.17 5.75
C ALA A 14 3.36 8.69 5.47
N LEU A 15 3.78 7.93 6.49
CA LEU A 15 4.12 6.52 6.33
C LEU A 15 2.97 5.71 5.67
N PRO A 16 1.69 5.81 6.10
CA PRO A 16 0.57 5.06 5.53
C PRO A 16 0.17 5.44 4.10
N GLU A 17 0.84 6.43 3.48
CA GLU A 17 0.54 6.83 2.10
C GLU A 17 1.06 5.80 1.08
N THR A 18 2.06 4.98 1.43
CA THR A 18 2.66 4.02 0.49
C THR A 18 1.67 2.95 0.03
N GLN A 19 0.74 2.53 0.89
CA GLN A 19 -0.34 1.60 0.58
C GLN A 19 -1.24 2.11 -0.55
N ALA A 20 -1.54 3.41 -0.53
CA ALA A 20 -2.32 4.06 -1.57
C ALA A 20 -1.55 4.12 -2.90
N ILE A 21 -0.23 4.36 -2.85
CA ILE A 21 0.63 4.37 -4.03
C ILE A 21 0.64 2.98 -4.71
N TYR A 22 0.78 1.90 -3.95
CA TYR A 22 0.75 0.54 -4.49
C TYR A 22 -0.61 0.22 -5.14
N GLY A 23 -1.72 0.54 -4.47
CA GLY A 23 -3.07 0.36 -5.01
C GLY A 23 -3.31 1.19 -6.27
N PHE A 24 -2.87 2.45 -6.27
CA PHE A 24 -2.97 3.35 -7.42
C PHE A 24 -2.19 2.81 -8.62
N LEU A 25 -0.97 2.34 -8.40
CA LEU A 25 -0.15 1.74 -9.46
C LEU A 25 -0.84 0.52 -10.08
N ILE A 26 -1.34 -0.42 -9.27
CA ILE A 26 -2.06 -1.59 -9.78
C ILE A 26 -3.32 -1.19 -10.55
N ALA A 27 -4.07 -0.20 -10.07
CA ALA A 27 -5.26 0.31 -10.76
C ALA A 27 -4.91 0.87 -12.15
N ILE A 28 -3.85 1.69 -12.24
CA ILE A 28 -3.38 2.23 -13.53
C ILE A 28 -2.93 1.11 -14.46
N LEU A 29 -2.16 0.14 -13.96
CA LEU A 29 -1.72 -1.01 -14.77
C LEU A 29 -2.93 -1.79 -15.30
N LEU A 30 -3.93 -2.07 -14.47
CA LEU A 30 -5.15 -2.74 -14.92
C LEU A 30 -5.89 -1.92 -15.98
N LEU A 31 -6.02 -0.60 -15.82
CA LEU A 31 -6.68 0.26 -16.80
C LEU A 31 -5.95 0.29 -18.15
N VAL A 32 -4.62 0.31 -18.14
CA VAL A 32 -3.80 0.33 -19.35
C VAL A 32 -3.84 -1.04 -20.04
N PHE A 33 -3.52 -2.11 -19.31
CA PHE A 33 -3.36 -3.46 -19.88
C PHE A 33 -4.66 -4.20 -20.13
N SER A 34 -5.80 -3.74 -19.56
CA SER A 34 -7.12 -4.26 -19.96
C SER A 34 -7.62 -3.74 -21.32
N GLY A 35 -6.88 -2.82 -21.95
CA GLY A 35 -7.29 -2.15 -23.19
C GLY A 35 -8.18 -0.92 -22.97
N LEU A 36 -8.65 -0.66 -21.73
CA LEU A 36 -9.56 0.45 -21.42
C LEU A 36 -8.95 1.82 -21.70
N LEU A 37 -7.69 2.02 -21.29
CA LEU A 37 -6.89 3.21 -21.61
C LEU A 37 -5.85 2.95 -22.70
N GLY A 38 -5.44 1.69 -22.90
CA GLY A 38 -4.38 1.30 -23.84
C GLY A 38 -4.80 1.16 -25.30
N GLY A 39 -6.10 1.18 -25.61
CA GLY A 39 -6.61 1.09 -26.99
C GLY A 39 -6.44 -0.29 -27.65
N GLY A 40 -6.34 -1.36 -26.85
CA GLY A 40 -6.18 -2.75 -27.31
C GLY A 40 -7.48 -3.55 -27.32
N GLU A 41 -7.39 -4.83 -27.73
CA GLU A 41 -8.50 -5.77 -27.54
C GLU A 41 -8.75 -5.97 -26.03
N GLY A 42 -10.02 -6.03 -25.63
CA GLY A 42 -10.40 -6.21 -24.23
C GLY A 42 -9.96 -7.57 -23.68
N LEU A 43 -9.85 -7.67 -22.35
CA LEU A 43 -9.48 -8.91 -21.68
C LEU A 43 -10.44 -10.07 -22.02
N SER A 44 -9.87 -11.27 -22.17
CA SER A 44 -10.67 -12.51 -22.17
C SER A 44 -11.44 -12.66 -20.85
N THR A 45 -12.53 -13.43 -20.84
CA THR A 45 -13.32 -13.66 -19.61
C THR A 45 -12.46 -14.23 -18.47
N THR A 46 -11.52 -15.12 -18.77
CA THR A 46 -10.58 -15.67 -17.79
C THR A 46 -9.67 -14.57 -17.22
N ALA A 47 -9.06 -13.75 -18.08
CA ALA A 47 -8.20 -12.65 -17.63
C ALA A 47 -8.99 -11.57 -16.88
N GLY A 48 -10.27 -11.35 -17.21
CA GLY A 48 -11.17 -10.46 -16.46
C GLY A 48 -11.41 -10.93 -15.03
N ILE A 49 -11.60 -12.24 -14.81
CA ILE A 49 -11.71 -12.80 -13.45
C ILE A 49 -10.39 -12.65 -12.70
N VAL A 50 -9.25 -12.88 -13.36
CA VAL A 50 -7.93 -12.63 -12.78
C VAL A 50 -7.78 -11.17 -12.36
N ALA A 51 -8.22 -10.21 -13.18
CA ALA A 51 -8.13 -8.79 -12.87
C ALA A 51 -8.90 -8.40 -11.59
N ILE A 52 -10.02 -9.06 -11.31
CA ILE A 52 -10.73 -8.92 -10.03
C ILE A 52 -9.86 -9.44 -8.87
N GLY A 53 -9.23 -10.60 -9.04
CA GLY A 53 -8.29 -11.16 -8.07
C GLY A 53 -7.07 -10.26 -7.81
N VAL A 54 -6.53 -9.64 -8.86
CA VAL A 54 -5.45 -8.64 -8.78
C VAL A 54 -5.89 -7.49 -7.87
N GLY A 55 -7.02 -6.86 -8.16
CA GLY A 55 -7.55 -5.75 -7.36
C GLY A 55 -7.86 -6.14 -5.91
N ALA A 56 -8.45 -7.32 -5.70
CA ALA A 56 -8.74 -7.83 -4.36
C ALA A 56 -7.46 -8.07 -3.53
N SER A 57 -6.41 -8.63 -4.14
CA SER A 57 -5.15 -8.95 -3.45
C SER A 57 -4.48 -7.70 -2.88
N ILE A 58 -4.28 -6.65 -3.69
CA ILE A 58 -3.69 -5.38 -3.23
C ILE A 58 -4.68 -4.60 -2.35
N GLY A 59 -5.98 -4.65 -2.65
CA GLY A 59 -7.00 -3.93 -1.90
C GLY A 59 -7.07 -4.39 -0.45
N PHE A 60 -7.24 -5.69 -0.20
CA PHE A 60 -7.33 -6.21 1.17
C PHE A 60 -6.00 -6.14 1.91
N ALA A 61 -4.88 -6.41 1.24
CA ALA A 61 -3.56 -6.31 1.85
C ALA A 61 -3.21 -4.86 2.22
N GLY A 62 -3.49 -3.90 1.33
CA GLY A 62 -3.29 -2.48 1.57
C GLY A 62 -4.17 -1.95 2.69
N LEU A 63 -5.45 -2.35 2.75
CA LEU A 63 -6.36 -1.97 3.83
C LEU A 63 -5.87 -2.49 5.20
N GLY A 64 -5.54 -3.79 5.29
CA GLY A 64 -5.05 -4.39 6.52
C GLY A 64 -3.73 -3.79 6.98
N SER A 65 -2.79 -3.60 6.05
CA SER A 65 -1.50 -2.95 6.29
C SER A 65 -1.67 -1.52 6.78
N GLY A 66 -2.45 -0.70 6.07
CA GLY A 66 -2.66 0.71 6.39
C GLY A 66 -3.33 0.92 7.75
N MET A 67 -4.30 0.07 8.12
CA MET A 67 -4.91 0.11 9.46
C MET A 67 -3.88 -0.21 10.56
N GLY A 68 -3.12 -1.29 10.41
CA GLY A 68 -2.08 -1.67 11.38
C GLY A 68 -0.99 -0.60 11.50
N GLN A 69 -0.59 -0.02 10.37
CA GLN A 69 0.40 1.04 10.31
C GLN A 69 -0.10 2.33 10.97
N GLY A 70 -1.34 2.73 10.73
CA GLY A 70 -1.94 3.90 11.39
C GLY A 70 -2.01 3.74 12.91
N MET A 71 -2.32 2.53 13.40
CA MET A 71 -2.32 2.23 14.84
C MET A 71 -0.90 2.31 15.44
N ALA A 72 0.09 1.72 14.77
CA ALA A 72 1.50 1.76 15.20
C ALA A 72 2.08 3.18 15.15
N ALA A 73 1.70 3.97 14.14
CA ALA A 73 2.09 5.36 14.01
C ALA A 73 1.50 6.22 15.13
N ALA A 74 0.20 6.05 15.43
CA ALA A 74 -0.46 6.78 16.51
C ALA A 74 0.14 6.45 17.89
N SER A 75 0.44 5.18 18.18
CA SER A 75 1.09 4.79 19.43
C SER A 75 2.54 5.30 19.52
N SER A 76 3.26 5.32 18.39
CA SER A 76 4.60 5.88 18.30
C SER A 76 4.62 7.38 18.60
N VAL A 77 3.68 8.15 18.05
CA VAL A 77 3.54 9.58 18.35
C VAL A 77 3.33 9.81 19.84
N GLY A 78 2.47 9.02 20.49
CA GLY A 78 2.28 9.07 21.95
C GLY A 78 3.56 8.76 22.73
N ALA A 79 4.30 7.72 22.35
CA ALA A 79 5.56 7.36 23.01
C ALA A 79 6.65 8.43 22.87
N ILE A 80 6.70 9.14 21.74
CA ILE A 80 7.69 10.21 21.50
C ILE A 80 7.44 11.43 22.39
N VAL A 81 6.19 11.66 22.80
CA VAL A 81 5.86 12.75 23.74
C VAL A 81 6.45 12.46 25.13
N GLU A 82 6.54 11.19 25.52
CA GLU A 82 7.14 10.77 26.78
C GLU A 82 8.68 10.68 26.70
N ASP A 83 9.20 10.13 25.60
CA ASP A 83 10.63 9.97 25.35
C ASP A 83 10.97 10.21 23.87
N THR A 84 11.67 11.32 23.61
CA THR A 84 12.05 11.72 22.25
C THR A 84 13.01 10.74 21.56
N ASP A 85 13.72 9.91 22.31
CA ASP A 85 14.62 8.88 21.78
C ASP A 85 13.84 7.71 21.15
N MET A 86 12.53 7.60 21.42
CA MET A 86 11.66 6.62 20.80
C MET A 86 11.33 6.92 19.34
N PHE A 87 11.68 8.10 18.81
CA PHE A 87 11.35 8.50 17.44
C PHE A 87 11.80 7.46 16.39
N ALA A 88 13.08 7.07 16.43
CA ALA A 88 13.61 6.10 15.47
C ALA A 88 12.99 4.71 15.64
N ARG A 89 12.73 4.27 16.87
CA ARG A 89 12.07 2.99 17.15
C ARG A 89 10.62 2.99 16.69
N GLY A 90 9.92 4.09 16.91
CA GLY A 90 8.55 4.30 16.46
C GLY A 90 8.42 4.17 14.94
N ILE A 91 9.35 4.74 14.18
CA ILE A 91 9.41 4.58 12.72
C ILE A 91 9.55 3.10 12.35
N ILE A 92 10.48 2.38 12.99
CA ILE A 92 10.71 0.95 12.71
C ILE A 92 9.44 0.14 12.98
N PHE A 93 8.80 0.33 14.14
CA PHE A 93 7.56 -0.38 14.46
C PHE A 93 6.41 -0.03 13.52
N SER A 94 6.34 1.22 13.08
CA SER A 94 5.33 1.68 12.11
C SER A 94 5.58 1.16 10.71
N ALA A 95 6.83 0.79 10.35
CA ALA A 95 7.16 0.21 9.05
C ALA A 95 6.89 -1.31 8.99
N LEU A 96 6.81 -2.02 10.11
CA LEU A 96 6.56 -3.48 10.08
C LEU A 96 5.24 -3.87 9.38
N PRO A 97 4.11 -3.18 9.60
CA PRO A 97 2.88 -3.46 8.88
C PRO A 97 2.96 -3.23 7.37
N GLU A 98 3.90 -2.41 6.87
CA GLU A 98 4.09 -2.14 5.44
C GLU A 98 4.38 -3.43 4.65
N THR A 99 5.06 -4.39 5.29
CA THR A 99 5.38 -5.71 4.69
C THR A 99 4.14 -6.42 4.15
N GLN A 100 2.98 -6.27 4.79
CA GLN A 100 1.74 -6.90 4.35
C GLN A 100 1.23 -6.30 3.02
N ALA A 101 1.36 -4.98 2.85
CA ALA A 101 1.02 -4.33 1.59
C ALA A 101 1.97 -4.75 0.46
N ILE A 102 3.26 -4.90 0.74
CA ILE A 102 4.26 -5.37 -0.23
C ILE A 102 3.92 -6.79 -0.71
N TYR A 103 3.49 -7.68 0.19
CA TYR A 103 3.08 -9.03 -0.21
C TYR A 103 1.83 -9.01 -1.09
N GLY A 104 0.82 -8.20 -0.76
CA GLY A 104 -0.36 -8.03 -1.62
C GLY A 104 -0.02 -7.45 -2.98
N PHE A 105 0.87 -6.47 -3.02
CA PHE A 105 1.37 -5.86 -4.25
C PHE A 105 2.11 -6.88 -5.12
N LEU A 106 3.00 -7.68 -4.53
CA LEU A 106 3.71 -8.74 -5.23
C LEU A 106 2.75 -9.76 -5.84
N ILE A 107 1.75 -10.22 -5.09
CA ILE A 107 0.73 -11.15 -5.59
C ILE A 107 -0.07 -10.52 -6.74
N ALA A 108 -0.45 -9.25 -6.63
CA ALA A 108 -1.13 -8.53 -7.70
C ALA A 108 -0.31 -8.54 -8.99
N ILE A 109 0.99 -8.25 -8.92
CA ILE A 109 1.90 -8.30 -10.08
C ILE A 109 2.02 -9.72 -10.65
N LEU A 110 2.19 -10.74 -9.81
CA LEU A 110 2.31 -12.13 -10.28
C LEU A 110 1.04 -12.60 -10.98
N LEU A 111 -0.14 -12.24 -10.46
CA LEU A 111 -1.42 -12.53 -11.10
C LEU A 111 -1.55 -11.83 -12.45
N MET A 112 -1.09 -10.59 -12.58
CA MET A 112 -1.10 -9.89 -13.86
C MET A 112 -0.18 -10.57 -14.89
N VAL A 113 1.03 -10.95 -14.50
CA VAL A 113 2.01 -11.60 -15.38
C VAL A 113 1.54 -12.98 -15.82
N PHE A 114 1.21 -13.87 -14.87
CA PHE A 114 0.86 -15.25 -15.18
C PHE A 114 -0.59 -15.45 -15.61
N GLY A 115 -1.45 -14.48 -15.33
CA GLY A 115 -2.85 -14.49 -15.77
C GLY A 115 -3.10 -13.87 -17.14
N GLY A 116 -2.04 -13.50 -17.88
CA GLY A 116 -2.14 -13.01 -19.26
C GLY A 116 -2.66 -11.57 -19.38
N ILE A 117 -2.41 -10.73 -18.37
CA ILE A 117 -2.71 -9.29 -18.41
C ILE A 117 -1.45 -8.50 -18.75
N LEU A 118 -0.31 -8.86 -18.15
CA LEU A 118 1.01 -8.30 -18.45
C LEU A 118 1.81 -9.31 -19.29
N GLY A 119 1.83 -9.11 -20.60
CA GLY A 119 2.53 -9.97 -21.58
C GLY A 119 1.67 -10.25 -22.80
#